data_AF-A0A6A6PHG8-F1
#
_entry.id   AF-A0A6A6PHG8-F1
#
_cell.length_a   1.000
_cell.length_b   1.000
_cell.length_c   1.000
_cell.angle_alpha   90.00
_cell.angle_beta   90.00
_cell.angle_gamma   90.00
#
_symmetry.space_group_name_H-M   'P 1'
#
loop_
_entity.id
_entity.type
_entity.pdbx_description
1 polymer ?
#
loop_
_entity_poly.entity_id
_entity_poly.type
_entity_poly.pdbx_seq_one_letter_code
_entity_poly.pdbx_strand_id
1 'polypeptide(L)'
;MAPLAPQASHFGLILPLCTSSATVGLALYQYPQFTAFLGEDKLAGKTLSRYWTPIFKQGYIVISALGIGSTISGLLSARFLRTHATLETTDVAKWYTYGAILAAAHFAFVPLVGAPIRRMIERGNETSPLSEETVDRENREEMKTWFMWHTIRTLGIDLPALWCFAEGAALSFWVANA
;
A
#
# COMPACT_ATOMS: atom_id res chain seq x y z
N MET A 1 6.64 -3.47 -41.88
CA MET A 1 6.24 -2.89 -40.59
C MET A 1 7.49 -2.64 -39.78
N ALA A 2 7.73 -1.39 -39.36
CA ALA A 2 8.81 -1.11 -38.43
C ALA A 2 8.47 -1.77 -37.08
N PRO A 3 9.45 -2.39 -36.38
CA PRO A 3 9.20 -2.95 -35.05
C PRO A 3 8.75 -1.84 -34.10
N LEU A 4 7.73 -2.11 -33.27
CA LEU A 4 7.28 -1.22 -32.21
C LEU A 4 8.44 -0.99 -31.24
N ALA A 5 9.11 0.16 -31.35
CA ALA A 5 10.15 0.56 -30.41
C ALA A 5 9.47 1.13 -29.16
N PRO A 6 9.69 0.58 -27.96
CA PRO A 6 9.09 1.11 -26.74
C PRO A 6 9.62 2.52 -26.51
N GLN A 7 8.76 3.52 -26.64
CA GLN A 7 9.10 4.89 -26.23
C GLN A 7 9.25 4.95 -24.71
N ALA A 8 10.23 5.71 -24.23
CA ALA A 8 10.49 5.89 -22.79
C ALA A 8 9.26 6.41 -22.02
N SER A 9 8.35 7.10 -22.71
CA SER A 9 7.03 7.52 -22.21
C SER A 9 6.19 6.34 -21.71
N HIS A 10 6.24 5.18 -22.36
CA HIS A 10 5.46 3.99 -21.95
C HIS A 10 5.89 3.45 -20.59
N PHE A 11 7.18 3.47 -20.26
CA PHE A 11 7.66 3.07 -18.93
C PHE A 11 7.19 4.03 -17.83
N GLY A 12 7.16 5.34 -18.12
CA GLY A 12 6.64 6.35 -17.20
C GLY A 12 5.14 6.20 -16.92
N LEU A 13 4.36 5.73 -17.90
CA LEU A 13 2.91 5.53 -17.80
C LEU A 13 2.53 4.24 -17.05
N ILE A 14 3.42 3.24 -17.02
CA ILE A 14 3.19 1.96 -16.32
C ILE A 14 3.70 1.99 -14.87
N LEU A 15 4.69 2.84 -14.56
CA LEU A 15 5.28 2.93 -13.22
C LEU A 15 4.28 3.07 -12.05
N PRO A 16 3.25 3.95 -12.10
CA PRO A 16 2.26 4.03 -11.01
C PRO A 16 1.45 2.74 -10.85
N LEU A 17 1.16 2.03 -11.94
CA LEU A 17 0.52 0.72 -11.88
C LEU A 17 1.42 -0.32 -11.19
N CYS A 18 2.71 -0.36 -11.52
CA CYS A 18 3.67 -1.29 -10.90
C CYS A 18 3.79 -1.05 -9.39
N THR A 19 3.97 0.21 -8.99
CA THR A 19 4.14 0.58 -7.58
C THR A 19 2.86 0.37 -6.77
N SER A 20 1.69 0.68 -7.33
CA SER A 20 0.40 0.40 -6.68
C SER A 20 0.10 -1.10 -6.60
N SER A 21 0.45 -1.88 -7.64
CA SER A 21 0.35 -3.34 -7.62
C SER A 21 1.21 -3.95 -6.52
N ALA A 22 2.43 -3.44 -6.32
CA ALA A 22 3.31 -3.87 -5.25
C ALA A 22 2.73 -3.54 -3.86
N THR A 23 2.11 -2.37 -3.68
CA THR A 23 1.39 -2.01 -2.45
C THR A 23 0.25 -2.98 -2.15
N VAL A 24 -0.60 -3.27 -3.14
CA VAL A 24 -1.72 -4.22 -2.96
C VAL A 24 -1.20 -5.63 -2.73
N GLY A 25 -0.21 -6.08 -3.51
CA GLY A 25 0.39 -7.41 -3.35
C GLY A 25 0.99 -7.61 -1.96
N LEU A 26 1.72 -6.61 -1.45
CA LEU A 26 2.21 -6.62 -0.07
C LEU A 26 1.07 -6.67 0.94
N ALA A 27 0.03 -5.86 0.75
CA ALA A 27 -1.12 -5.84 1.65
C ALA A 27 -1.88 -7.18 1.68
N LEU A 28 -2.02 -7.85 0.53
CA LEU A 28 -2.63 -9.17 0.42
C LEU A 28 -1.77 -10.25 1.06
N TYR A 29 -0.45 -10.20 0.86
CA TYR A 29 0.49 -11.12 1.50
C TYR A 29 0.44 -11.06 3.04
N GLN A 30 0.13 -9.88 3.59
CA GLN A 30 0.04 -9.71 5.04
C GLN A 30 -1.16 -10.42 5.68
N TYR A 31 -2.24 -10.72 4.95
CA TYR A 31 -3.38 -11.46 5.51
C TYR A 31 -2.99 -12.86 6.00
N PRO A 32 -2.50 -13.79 5.13
CA PRO A 32 -2.14 -15.13 5.58
C PRO A 32 -0.97 -15.12 6.58
N GLN A 33 -0.09 -14.11 6.51
CA GLN A 33 1.01 -13.96 7.46
C GLN A 33 0.51 -13.68 8.89
N PHE A 34 -0.55 -12.88 9.03
CA PHE A 34 -0.98 -12.39 10.34
C PHE A 34 -2.26 -13.04 10.88
N THR A 35 -3.02 -13.78 10.07
CA THR A 35 -4.25 -14.45 10.53
C THR A 35 -3.98 -15.46 11.64
N ALA A 36 -2.80 -16.09 11.66
CA ALA A 36 -2.39 -17.01 12.71
C ALA A 36 -2.38 -16.36 14.12
N PHE A 37 -2.16 -15.04 14.21
CA PHE A 37 -2.17 -14.32 15.49
C PHE A 37 -3.59 -13.93 15.97
N LEU A 38 -4.63 -14.27 15.19
CA LEU A 38 -6.02 -14.03 15.57
C LEU A 38 -6.67 -15.22 16.29
N GLY A 39 -6.15 -16.45 16.10
CA GLY A 39 -6.69 -17.68 16.69
C GLY A 39 -6.14 -18.00 18.09
N GLU A 40 -6.90 -18.70 18.93
CA GLU A 40 -6.69 -18.81 20.40
C GLU A 40 -5.35 -19.39 20.86
N ASP A 41 -4.51 -19.86 19.94
CA ASP A 41 -3.13 -20.23 20.22
C ASP A 41 -2.36 -19.04 20.79
N LYS A 42 -1.48 -19.29 21.77
CA LYS A 42 -0.67 -18.28 22.48
C LYS A 42 0.46 -17.67 21.61
N LEU A 43 0.22 -17.49 20.32
CA LEU A 43 1.18 -16.99 19.33
C LEU A 43 1.28 -15.45 19.34
N ALA A 44 0.26 -14.75 19.87
CA ALA A 44 0.18 -13.30 19.88
C ALA A 44 0.95 -12.65 21.05
N GLY A 45 1.52 -13.44 21.96
CA GLY A 45 2.32 -12.97 23.09
C GLY A 45 3.62 -12.22 22.74
N LYS A 46 4.67 -12.40 23.54
CA LYS A 46 5.96 -11.68 23.35
C LYS A 46 6.63 -12.04 22.02
N THR A 47 6.36 -13.22 21.47
CA THR A 47 6.83 -13.65 20.15
C THR A 47 6.41 -12.68 19.05
N LEU A 48 5.12 -12.30 19.00
CA LEU A 48 4.60 -11.33 18.04
C LEU A 48 5.24 -9.95 18.23
N SER A 49 5.44 -9.54 19.47
CA SER A 49 6.08 -8.26 19.79
C SER A 49 7.51 -8.20 19.25
N ARG A 50 8.29 -9.29 19.46
CA ARG A 50 9.66 -9.44 18.94
C ARG A 50 9.72 -9.48 17.43
N TYR A 51 8.71 -10.07 16.78
CA TYR A 51 8.59 -10.07 15.32
C TYR A 51 8.44 -8.65 14.77
N TRP A 52 7.59 -7.82 15.40
CA TRP A 52 7.34 -6.46 14.93
C TRP A 52 8.52 -5.51 15.13
N THR A 53 9.34 -5.68 16.17
CA THR A 53 10.45 -4.77 16.50
C THR A 53 11.39 -4.45 15.32
N PRO A 54 12.01 -5.44 14.64
CA PRO A 54 12.88 -5.14 13.50
C PRO A 54 12.09 -4.76 12.23
N ILE A 55 10.92 -5.36 12.02
CA ILE A 55 10.16 -5.26 10.77
C ILE A 55 9.43 -3.92 10.66
N PHE A 56 9.00 -3.33 11.77
CA PHE A 56 8.15 -2.13 11.74
C PHE A 56 8.84 -0.95 11.03
N LYS A 57 10.12 -0.70 11.33
CA LYS A 57 10.88 0.37 10.67
C LYS A 57 11.12 0.07 9.19
N GLN A 58 11.48 -1.16 8.85
CA GLN A 58 11.74 -1.58 7.47
C GLN A 58 10.47 -1.54 6.63
N GLY A 59 9.36 -2.06 7.15
CA GLY A 59 8.05 -2.02 6.53
C GLY A 59 7.59 -0.59 6.27
N TYR A 60 7.79 0.31 7.24
CA TYR A 60 7.48 1.74 7.05
C TYR A 60 8.24 2.35 5.85
N ILE A 61 9.54 2.04 5.71
CA ILE A 61 10.35 2.54 4.59
C ILE A 61 9.83 2.01 3.26
N VAL A 62 9.58 0.70 3.14
CA VAL A 62 9.11 0.07 1.89
C VAL A 62 7.72 0.61 1.51
N ILE A 63 6.78 0.62 2.45
CA ILE A 63 5.42 1.11 2.21
C ILE A 63 5.44 2.59 1.82
N SER A 64 6.27 3.41 2.48
CA SER A 64 6.41 4.82 2.13
C SER A 64 7.01 5.01 0.75
N ALA A 65 8.03 4.25 0.38
CA ALA A 65 8.64 4.31 -0.94
C ALA A 65 7.63 3.95 -2.05
N LEU A 66 6.83 2.90 -1.85
CA LEU A 66 5.79 2.49 -2.79
C LEU A 66 4.66 3.52 -2.90
N GLY A 67 4.17 4.05 -1.77
CA GLY A 67 3.12 5.08 -1.75
C GLY A 67 3.56 6.40 -2.38
N ILE A 68 4.77 6.87 -2.05
CA ILE A 68 5.37 8.07 -2.66
C ILE A 68 5.60 7.82 -4.15
N GLY A 69 6.14 6.66 -4.51
CA GLY A 69 6.37 6.26 -5.90
C GLY A 69 5.08 6.29 -6.71
N SER A 70 4.01 5.67 -6.21
CA SER A 70 2.68 5.66 -6.85
C SER A 70 2.11 7.06 -7.02
N THR A 71 2.24 7.90 -5.97
CA THR A 71 1.72 9.28 -5.97
C THR A 71 2.46 10.15 -6.98
N ILE A 72 3.80 10.21 -6.90
CA ILE A 72 4.62 11.08 -7.74
C ILE A 72 4.55 10.62 -9.18
N SER A 73 4.73 9.32 -9.46
CA SER A 73 4.67 8.81 -10.82
C SER A 73 3.28 9.03 -11.44
N GLY A 74 2.20 8.81 -10.69
CA GLY A 74 0.83 9.10 -11.15
C GLY A 74 0.62 10.58 -11.51
N LEU A 75 1.09 11.51 -10.67
CA LEU A 75 1.01 12.94 -10.98
C LEU A 75 1.83 13.33 -12.22
N LEU A 76 3.02 12.75 -12.38
CA LEU A 76 3.86 12.97 -13.57
C LEU A 76 3.19 12.43 -14.84
N SER A 77 2.61 11.22 -14.79
CA SER A 77 1.83 10.65 -15.89
C SER A 77 0.63 11.52 -16.26
N ALA A 78 -0.14 11.97 -15.26
CA ALA A 78 -1.28 12.87 -15.48
C ALA A 78 -0.85 14.19 -16.13
N ARG A 79 0.25 14.79 -15.65
CA ARG A 79 0.80 16.03 -16.22
C ARG A 79 1.28 15.82 -17.66
N PHE A 80 2.01 14.74 -17.92
CA PHE A 80 2.51 14.41 -19.25
C PHE A 80 1.36 14.30 -20.27
N LEU A 81 0.32 13.53 -19.94
CA LEU A 81 -0.85 13.35 -20.81
C LEU A 81 -1.60 14.67 -21.05
N ARG A 82 -1.81 15.48 -20.01
CA ARG A 82 -2.41 16.82 -20.16
C ARG A 82 -1.57 17.81 -20.96
N THR A 83 -0.26 17.62 -21.02
CA THR A 83 0.63 18.52 -21.79
C THR A 83 0.56 18.20 -23.29
N HIS A 84 0.27 16.95 -23.63
CA HIS A 84 0.05 16.47 -25.00
C HIS A 84 -1.47 16.43 -25.31
N ALA A 85 -2.19 17.50 -24.93
CA ALA A 85 -3.65 17.59 -24.85
C ALA A 85 -4.39 17.35 -26.18
N THR A 86 -4.74 16.10 -26.44
CA THR A 86 -5.92 15.73 -27.21
C THR A 86 -7.09 15.52 -26.24
N LEU A 87 -8.33 15.47 -26.74
CA LEU A 87 -9.50 15.12 -25.92
C LEU A 87 -9.28 13.77 -25.20
N GLU A 88 -8.73 12.80 -25.93
CA GLU A 88 -8.46 11.45 -25.42
C GLU A 88 -7.37 11.44 -24.34
N THR A 89 -6.24 12.14 -24.51
CA THR A 89 -5.19 12.17 -23.47
C THR A 89 -5.65 12.85 -22.19
N THR A 90 -6.57 13.82 -22.30
CA THR A 90 -7.13 14.52 -21.13
C THR A 90 -8.03 13.60 -20.30
N ASP A 91 -8.83 12.75 -20.96
CA ASP A 91 -9.67 11.76 -20.28
C ASP A 91 -8.83 10.67 -19.61
N VAL A 92 -7.77 10.17 -20.27
CA VAL A 92 -6.83 9.22 -19.66
C VAL A 92 -6.12 9.83 -18.44
N ALA A 93 -5.75 11.11 -18.48
CA ALA A 93 -5.07 11.78 -17.38
C ALA A 93 -5.89 11.84 -16.08
N LYS A 94 -7.23 11.78 -16.14
CA LYS A 94 -8.11 11.77 -14.95
C LYS A 94 -7.87 10.53 -14.11
N TRP A 95 -7.72 9.36 -14.73
CA TRP A 95 -7.43 8.10 -14.05
C TRP A 95 -6.13 8.16 -13.25
N TYR A 96 -5.06 8.66 -13.85
CA TYR A 96 -3.78 8.88 -13.14
C TYR A 96 -3.91 9.89 -11.99
N THR A 97 -4.76 10.91 -12.15
CA THR A 97 -5.02 11.90 -11.10
C THR A 97 -5.73 11.28 -9.91
N TYR A 98 -6.81 10.53 -10.14
CA TYR A 98 -7.55 9.85 -9.08
C TYR A 98 -6.70 8.79 -8.39
N GLY A 99 -5.97 7.99 -9.15
CA GLY A 99 -5.02 7.01 -8.61
C GLY A 99 -3.96 7.66 -7.70
N ALA A 100 -3.41 8.81 -8.10
CA ALA A 100 -2.42 9.54 -7.29
C ALA A 100 -3.02 10.11 -6.00
N ILE A 101 -4.25 10.63 -6.04
CA ILE A 101 -4.95 11.12 -4.84
C ILE A 101 -5.20 9.97 -3.86
N LEU A 102 -5.67 8.82 -4.35
CA LEU A 102 -5.90 7.64 -3.53
C LEU A 102 -4.58 7.09 -2.97
N ALA A 103 -3.53 7.00 -3.79
CA ALA A 103 -2.19 6.61 -3.33
C ALA A 103 -1.66 7.54 -2.23
N ALA A 104 -1.91 8.85 -2.32
CA ALA A 104 -1.57 9.78 -1.26
C ALA A 104 -2.44 9.58 0.00
N ALA A 105 -3.73 9.27 -0.18
CA ALA A 105 -4.65 9.00 0.93
C ALA A 105 -4.24 7.76 1.76
N HIS A 106 -3.44 6.84 1.20
CA HIS A 106 -2.82 5.74 1.95
C HIS A 106 -2.12 6.24 3.23
N PHE A 107 -1.45 7.40 3.15
CA PHE A 107 -0.69 7.95 4.28
C PHE A 107 -1.57 8.41 5.44
N ALA A 108 -2.86 8.70 5.21
CA ALA A 108 -3.80 9.01 6.28
C ALA A 108 -4.02 7.83 7.24
N PHE A 109 -3.75 6.60 6.80
CA PHE A 109 -3.89 5.38 7.60
C PHE A 109 -2.63 5.02 8.40
N VAL A 110 -1.51 5.72 8.19
CA VAL A 110 -0.26 5.49 8.93
C VAL A 110 -0.46 5.49 10.45
N PRO A 111 -1.13 6.48 11.09
CA PRO A 111 -1.36 6.42 12.53
C PRO A 111 -2.28 5.27 12.94
N LEU A 112 -3.30 4.95 12.14
CA LEU A 112 -4.31 3.94 12.45
C LEU A 112 -3.76 2.52 12.38
N VAL A 113 -2.86 2.26 11.42
CA VAL A 113 -2.18 0.97 11.24
C VAL A 113 -0.91 0.88 12.09
N GLY A 114 -0.18 1.99 12.25
CA GLY A 114 1.08 2.02 12.98
C GLY A 114 0.93 2.01 14.50
N ALA A 115 -0.11 2.63 15.06
CA ALA A 115 -0.27 2.73 16.51
C ALA A 115 -0.49 1.36 17.20
N PRO A 116 -1.33 0.44 16.68
CA PRO A 116 -1.43 -0.91 17.24
C PRO A 116 -0.09 -1.65 17.27
N ILE A 117 0.70 -1.55 16.19
CA ILE A 117 2.03 -2.18 16.13
C ILE A 117 2.97 -1.62 17.20
N ARG A 118 2.99 -0.30 17.38
CA ARG A 118 3.81 0.34 18.42
C ARG A 118 3.44 -0.16 19.82
N ARG A 119 2.14 -0.22 20.14
CA ARG A 119 1.67 -0.75 21.43
C ARG A 119 2.09 -2.20 21.66
N MET A 120 2.01 -3.05 20.62
CA MET A 120 2.51 -4.43 20.71
C MET A 120 4.02 -4.50 20.98
N ILE A 121 4.82 -3.68 20.27
CA ILE A 121 6.28 -3.60 20.49
C ILE A 121 6.60 -3.14 21.92
N GLU A 122 5.93 -2.09 22.40
CA GLU A 122 6.13 -1.53 23.72
C GLU A 122 5.86 -2.57 24.81
N ARG A 123 4.72 -3.27 24.76
CA ARG A 123 4.37 -4.34 25.71
C ARG A 123 5.37 -5.50 25.72
N GLY A 124 5.92 -5.86 24.56
CA GLY A 124 6.95 -6.91 24.48
C GLY A 124 8.29 -6.53 25.10
N ASN A 125 8.56 -5.23 25.23
CA ASN A 125 9.79 -4.67 25.78
C ASN A 125 9.65 -4.20 27.23
N GLU A 126 8.44 -4.22 27.81
CA GLU A 126 8.23 -3.86 29.20
C GLU A 126 9.04 -4.76 30.16
N THR A 127 9.80 -4.11 31.05
CA THR A 127 10.57 -4.75 32.12
C THR A 127 9.71 -5.23 33.29
N SER A 128 8.44 -4.81 33.33
CA SER A 128 7.46 -5.20 34.34
C SER A 128 6.95 -6.64 34.09
N PRO A 129 6.61 -7.43 35.12
CA PRO A 129 6.19 -8.82 34.95
C PRO A 129 4.73 -8.91 34.49
N LEU A 130 4.42 -8.44 33.28
CA LEU A 130 3.19 -8.86 32.62
C LEU A 130 3.30 -10.36 32.33
N SER A 131 2.28 -11.12 32.77
CA SER A 131 2.18 -12.53 32.43
C SER A 131 2.06 -12.68 30.92
N GLU A 132 2.62 -13.75 30.37
CA GLU A 132 2.57 -14.03 28.93
C GLU A 132 1.13 -14.08 28.41
N GLU A 133 0.21 -14.57 29.25
CA GLU A 133 -1.22 -14.62 28.96
C GLU A 133 -1.86 -13.23 28.81
N THR A 134 -1.43 -12.26 29.64
CA THR A 134 -1.91 -10.88 29.54
C THR A 134 -1.42 -10.24 28.25
N VAL A 135 -0.13 -10.43 27.92
CA VAL A 135 0.46 -9.90 26.68
C VAL A 135 -0.22 -10.51 25.45
N ASP A 136 -0.46 -11.83 25.44
CA ASP A 136 -1.15 -12.49 24.33
C ASP A 136 -2.55 -11.93 24.10
N ARG A 137 -3.36 -11.83 25.17
CA ARG A 137 -4.72 -11.29 25.08
C ARG A 137 -4.73 -9.87 24.53
N GLU A 138 -3.86 -9.00 25.03
CA GLU A 138 -3.85 -7.60 24.61
C GLU A 138 -3.31 -7.41 23.20
N ASN A 139 -2.25 -8.13 22.83
CA ASN A 139 -1.71 -8.09 21.47
C ASN A 139 -2.69 -8.65 20.45
N ARG A 140 -3.48 -9.65 20.80
CA ARG A 140 -4.57 -10.16 19.96
C ARG A 140 -5.61 -9.09 19.64
N GLU A 141 -6.00 -8.28 20.63
CA GLU A 141 -6.91 -7.14 20.41
C GLU A 141 -6.27 -6.05 19.53
N GLU A 142 -4.97 -5.78 19.70
CA GLU A 142 -4.24 -4.89 18.81
C GLU A 142 -4.13 -5.45 17.39
N MET A 143 -3.95 -6.76 17.23
CA MET A 143 -3.95 -7.42 15.93
C MET A 143 -5.31 -7.32 15.25
N LYS A 144 -6.42 -7.51 15.96
CA LYS A 144 -7.77 -7.28 15.41
C LYS A 144 -7.93 -5.83 14.94
N THR A 145 -7.49 -4.88 15.76
CA THR A 145 -7.53 -3.44 15.43
C THR A 145 -6.68 -3.12 14.19
N TRP A 146 -5.46 -3.67 14.14
CA TRP A 146 -4.57 -3.55 13.00
C TRP A 146 -5.21 -4.14 11.74
N PHE A 147 -5.77 -5.35 11.82
CA PHE A 147 -6.43 -6.03 10.70
C PHE A 147 -7.59 -5.21 10.15
N MET A 148 -8.43 -4.65 11.03
CA MET A 148 -9.54 -3.80 10.64
C MET A 148 -9.06 -2.60 9.81
N TRP A 149 -8.10 -1.83 10.33
CA TRP A 149 -7.58 -0.64 9.62
C TRP A 149 -6.80 -0.99 8.35
N HIS A 150 -6.02 -2.06 8.38
CA HIS A 150 -5.33 -2.60 7.21
C HIS A 150 -6.33 -2.98 6.11
N THR A 151 -7.42 -3.64 6.47
CA THR A 151 -8.49 -4.03 5.54
C THR A 151 -9.22 -2.82 4.97
N ILE A 152 -9.63 -1.88 5.82
CA ILE A 152 -10.32 -0.66 5.37
C ILE A 152 -9.44 0.12 4.39
N ARG A 153 -8.15 0.31 4.71
CA ARG A 153 -7.21 0.98 3.80
C ARG A 153 -7.09 0.22 2.49
N THR A 154 -6.91 -1.10 2.53
CA THR A 154 -6.68 -1.87 1.32
C THR A 154 -7.89 -1.92 0.40
N LEU A 155 -9.10 -2.07 0.95
CA LEU A 155 -10.33 -2.08 0.15
C LEU A 155 -10.76 -0.68 -0.29
N GLY A 156 -10.63 0.31 0.59
CA GLY A 156 -11.12 1.67 0.35
C GLY A 156 -10.15 2.57 -0.42
N ILE A 157 -8.86 2.26 -0.38
CA ILE A 157 -7.80 3.14 -0.91
C ILE A 157 -6.89 2.38 -1.88
N ASP A 158 -6.24 1.30 -1.44
CA ASP A 158 -5.18 0.65 -2.23
C ASP A 158 -5.73 0.00 -3.51
N LEU A 159 -6.84 -0.76 -3.40
CA LEU A 159 -7.49 -1.38 -4.56
C LEU A 159 -8.08 -0.36 -5.54
N PRO A 160 -8.81 0.69 -5.10
CA PRO A 160 -9.24 1.76 -5.99
C PRO A 160 -8.09 2.50 -6.68
N ALA A 161 -6.97 2.75 -5.97
CA ALA A 161 -5.78 3.35 -6.58
C ALA A 161 -5.22 2.46 -7.70
N LEU A 162 -5.07 1.16 -7.43
CA LEU A 162 -4.62 0.17 -8.39
C LEU A 162 -5.54 0.14 -9.62
N TRP A 163 -6.85 0.12 -9.41
CA TRP A 163 -7.84 0.14 -10.48
C TRP A 163 -7.66 1.37 -11.37
N CYS A 164 -7.56 2.57 -10.77
CA CYS A 164 -7.36 3.81 -11.51
C CYS A 164 -6.09 3.76 -12.37
N PHE A 165 -4.98 3.26 -11.81
CA PHE A 165 -3.74 3.16 -12.59
C PHE A 165 -3.77 2.07 -13.66
N ALA A 166 -4.52 0.98 -13.44
CA ALA A 166 -4.73 -0.05 -14.46
C ALA A 166 -5.50 0.49 -15.66
N GLU A 167 -6.60 1.22 -15.42
CA GLU A 167 -7.38 1.90 -16.46
C GLU A 167 -6.55 2.96 -17.19
N GLY A 168 -5.84 3.80 -16.43
CA GLY A 168 -4.94 4.81 -17.01
C GLY A 168 -3.89 4.20 -17.92
N ALA A 169 -3.22 3.13 -17.49
CA ALA A 169 -2.22 2.43 -18.29
C ALA A 169 -2.85 1.77 -19.51
N ALA A 170 -3.95 1.02 -19.36
CA ALA A 170 -4.63 0.34 -20.45
C ALA A 170 -5.07 1.32 -21.55
N LEU A 171 -5.70 2.43 -21.17
CA LEU A 171 -6.15 3.45 -22.12
C LEU A 171 -4.98 4.20 -22.77
N SER A 172 -3.89 4.42 -22.04
CA SER A 172 -2.72 5.11 -22.58
C SER A 172 -2.07 4.41 -23.77
N PHE A 173 -2.16 3.07 -23.86
CA PHE A 173 -1.66 2.30 -25.00
C PHE A 173 -2.44 2.54 -26.30
N TRP A 174 -3.72 2.93 -26.19
CA TRP A 174 -4.55 3.21 -27.35
C TRP A 174 -4.37 4.64 -27.86
N VAL A 175 -4.12 5.59 -26.95
CA VAL A 175 -3.97 7.01 -27.30
C VAL A 175 -2.55 7.36 -27.77
N ALA A 176 -1.52 6.59 -27.37
CA ALA A 176 -0.15 6.80 -27.82
C ALA A 176 0.15 6.29 -29.25
N ASN A 177 -0.80 5.59 -29.88
CA ASN A 177 -0.69 5.02 -31.23
C ASN A 177 -1.50 5.80 -32.29
N ALA A 178 -2.19 6.87 -31.90
CA ALA A 178 -2.92 7.79 -32.78
C ALA A 178 -2.10 9.06 -33.05
#